data_AF-A0A914QF97-F1
#
_entry.id   AF-A0A914QF97-F1
#
_cell.length_a   1.000
_cell.length_b   1.000
_cell.length_c   1.000
_cell.angle_alpha   90.00
_cell.angle_beta   90.00
_cell.angle_gamma   90.00
#
_symmetry.space_group_name_H-M   'P 1'
#
loop_
_entity.id
_entity.type
_entity.pdbx_description
1 polymer ?
#
loop_
_entity_poly.entity_id
_entity_poly.type
_entity_poly.pdbx_seq_one_letter_code
_entity_poly.pdbx_strand_id
1 'polypeptide(L)'
;MAPRKKEDKSSVASALAMVMKSGKYVLGYKSCLRALRSGKAKLVILSENTPTLRKSEIEYYVELGTACGRLFRVSMLSVIDPGDSDIIRSMPAEA
;
A
#
# COMPACT_ATOMS: atom_id res chain seq x y z
N MET A 1 3.64 8.11 44.89
CA MET A 1 4.17 7.44 43.68
C MET A 1 2.98 6.95 42.87
N ALA A 2 2.55 7.69 41.85
CA ALA A 2 1.38 7.34 41.06
C ALA A 2 1.64 6.10 40.19
N PRO A 3 0.68 5.17 40.05
CA PRO A 3 0.85 4.05 39.15
C PRO A 3 0.90 4.56 37.70
N ARG A 4 2.00 4.28 37.00
CA ARG A 4 2.10 4.52 35.56
C ARG A 4 1.05 3.69 34.85
N LYS A 5 0.18 4.37 34.10
CA LYS A 5 -0.83 3.80 33.21
C LYS A 5 -0.15 2.76 32.30
N LYS A 6 -0.50 1.48 32.43
CA LYS A 6 -0.10 0.45 31.47
C LYS A 6 -0.71 0.84 30.13
N GLU A 7 0.13 1.22 29.18
CA GLU A 7 -0.29 1.27 27.78
C GLU A 7 -0.50 -0.17 27.33
N ASP A 8 -1.77 -0.55 27.10
CA ASP A 8 -2.14 -1.78 26.43
C ASP A 8 -1.68 -1.72 24.96
N LYS A 9 -0.36 -1.84 24.74
CA LYS A 9 0.21 -2.02 23.42
C LYS A 9 -0.03 -3.47 23.02
N SER A 10 -1.15 -3.73 22.35
CA SER A 10 -1.21 -4.76 21.31
C SER A 10 -0.17 -4.40 20.24
N SER A 11 1.10 -4.65 20.57
CA SER A 11 2.21 -4.12 19.79
C SER A 11 2.14 -4.70 18.38
N VAL A 12 2.45 -3.88 17.36
CA VAL A 12 2.50 -4.33 15.96
C VAL A 12 3.39 -5.58 15.83
N ALA A 13 4.45 -5.67 16.65
CA ALA A 13 5.30 -6.84 16.77
C ALA A 13 4.55 -8.10 17.25
N SER A 14 3.69 -7.99 18.26
CA SER A 14 2.84 -9.10 18.73
C SER A 14 1.84 -9.57 17.66
N ALA A 15 1.22 -8.63 16.94
CA ALA A 15 0.31 -8.95 15.84
C ALA A 15 1.04 -9.64 14.67
N LEU A 16 2.23 -9.14 14.32
CA LEU A 16 3.09 -9.75 13.30
C LEU A 16 3.54 -11.15 13.71
N ALA A 17 3.93 -11.37 14.97
CA ALA A 17 4.31 -12.68 15.47
C ALA A 17 3.17 -13.71 15.33
N MET A 18 1.92 -13.28 15.51
CA MET A 18 0.74 -14.14 15.29
C MET A 18 0.54 -14.46 13.81
N VAL A 19 0.67 -13.46 12.92
CA VAL A 19 0.58 -13.66 11.46
C VAL A 19 1.68 -14.60 10.96
N MET A 20 2.89 -14.52 11.52
CA MET A 20 3.98 -15.44 11.17
C MET A 20 3.71 -16.87 11.61
N LYS A 21 2.96 -17.07 12.70
CA LYS A 21 2.67 -18.40 13.25
C LYS A 21 1.49 -19.10 12.59
N SER A 22 0.40 -18.38 12.29
CA SER A 22 -0.84 -18.98 11.77
C SER A 22 -1.42 -18.29 10.53
N GLY A 23 -0.86 -17.14 10.14
CA GLY A 23 -1.32 -16.36 9.01
C GLY A 23 -0.73 -16.81 7.67
N LYS A 24 -1.37 -16.36 6.59
CA LYS A 24 -0.82 -16.45 5.23
C LYS A 24 -0.20 -15.11 4.87
N TYR A 25 1.10 -15.12 4.63
CA TYR A 25 1.88 -13.93 4.32
C TYR A 25 2.77 -14.18 3.12
N VAL A 26 3.28 -13.10 2.54
CA VAL A 26 4.23 -13.14 1.43
C VAL A 26 5.35 -12.17 1.77
N LEU A 27 6.60 -12.63 1.62
CA LEU A 27 7.80 -11.81 1.83
C LEU A 27 8.55 -11.63 0.52
N GLY A 28 9.18 -10.47 0.37
CA GLY A 28 9.99 -10.12 -0.79
C GLY A 28 9.26 -9.25 -1.81
N TYR A 29 10.03 -8.46 -2.57
CA TYR A 29 9.49 -7.44 -3.47
C TYR A 29 8.63 -8.02 -4.61
N LYS A 30 9.20 -8.93 -5.41
CA LYS A 30 8.52 -9.49 -6.60
C LYS A 30 7.26 -10.29 -6.26
N SER A 31 7.29 -10.99 -5.13
CA SER A 31 6.19 -11.80 -4.61
C SER A 31 5.10 -10.93 -3.99
N CYS A 32 5.46 -9.89 -3.20
CA CYS A 32 4.51 -8.88 -2.76
C CYS A 32 3.87 -8.16 -3.93
N LEU A 33 4.64 -7.74 -4.93
CA LEU A 33 4.10 -7.12 -6.15
C LEU A 33 3.14 -8.06 -6.89
N ARG A 34 3.42 -9.37 -6.94
CA ARG A 34 2.48 -10.36 -7.50
C ARG A 34 1.23 -10.53 -6.64
N ALA A 35 1.34 -10.54 -5.31
CA ALA A 35 0.20 -10.63 -4.39
C ALA A 35 -0.68 -9.38 -4.46
N LEU A 36 -0.04 -8.21 -4.59
CA LEU A 36 -0.66 -6.93 -4.86
C LEU A 36 -1.38 -6.98 -6.22
N ARG A 37 -0.67 -7.31 -7.31
CA ARG A 37 -1.24 -7.46 -8.67
C ARG A 37 -2.23 -8.62 -8.86
N SER A 38 -2.39 -9.51 -7.89
CA SER A 38 -3.41 -10.56 -7.91
C SER A 38 -4.57 -10.28 -6.94
N GLY A 39 -4.47 -9.24 -6.10
CA GLY A 39 -5.56 -8.82 -5.20
C GLY A 39 -5.71 -9.70 -3.98
N LYS A 40 -4.69 -10.53 -3.71
CA LYS A 40 -4.64 -11.38 -2.53
C LYS A 40 -4.09 -10.62 -1.33
N ALA A 41 -3.33 -9.55 -1.56
CA ALA A 41 -2.81 -8.68 -0.51
C ALA A 41 -3.89 -7.70 -0.02
N LYS A 42 -4.21 -7.75 1.28
CA LYS A 42 -5.14 -6.83 1.95
C LYS A 42 -4.43 -5.70 2.70
N LEU A 43 -3.16 -5.91 3.04
CA LEU A 43 -2.30 -4.97 3.76
C LEU A 43 -0.87 -5.17 3.25
N VAL A 44 -0.15 -4.06 3.08
CA VAL A 44 1.29 -4.06 2.78
C VAL A 44 1.99 -3.24 3.85
N ILE A 45 3.07 -3.79 4.38
CA ILE A 45 3.91 -3.12 5.39
C ILE A 45 5.27 -2.90 4.74
N LEU A 46 5.71 -1.63 4.73
CA LEU A 46 7.01 -1.22 4.21
C LEU A 46 7.95 -0.92 5.36
N SER A 47 9.20 -1.37 5.24
CA SER A 47 10.26 -0.99 6.16
C SER A 47 10.89 0.33 5.73
N GLU A 48 11.39 1.10 6.69
CA GLU A 48 11.99 2.41 6.45
C GLU A 48 13.22 2.36 5.52
N ASN A 49 13.97 1.24 5.55
CA ASN A 49 15.13 1.01 4.69
C ASN A 49 14.79 0.56 3.24
N THR A 50 13.52 0.58 2.84
CA THR A 50 13.12 0.23 1.46
C THR A 50 13.59 1.32 0.50
N PRO A 51 14.29 1.00 -0.62
CA PRO A 51 14.70 2.02 -1.59
C PRO A 51 13.52 2.84 -2.12
N THR A 52 13.71 4.15 -2.22
CA THR A 52 12.66 5.13 -2.59
C THR A 52 11.91 4.73 -3.86
N LEU A 53 12.61 4.28 -4.90
CA LEU A 53 11.99 3.83 -6.15
C LEU A 53 10.96 2.69 -5.95
N ARG A 54 11.27 1.70 -5.09
CA ARG A 54 10.36 0.56 -4.82
C ARG A 54 9.22 0.95 -3.90
N LYS A 55 9.47 1.89 -2.98
CA LYS A 55 8.44 2.47 -2.12
C LYS A 55 7.39 3.18 -2.97
N SER A 56 7.82 4.09 -3.85
CA SER A 56 6.95 4.82 -4.77
C SER A 56 6.16 3.88 -5.68
N GLU A 57 6.78 2.81 -6.21
CA GLU A 57 6.06 1.84 -7.04
C GLU A 57 4.90 1.18 -6.27
N ILE A 58 5.13 0.75 -5.02
CA ILE A 58 4.09 0.10 -4.19
C ILE A 58 3.00 1.09 -3.76
N GLU A 59 3.36 2.31 -3.35
CA GLU A 59 2.41 3.35 -2.94
C GLU A 59 1.49 3.75 -4.11
N TYR A 60 2.05 3.91 -5.31
CA TYR A 60 1.30 4.21 -6.53
C TYR A 60 0.17 3.20 -6.81
N TYR A 61 0.44 1.91 -6.66
CA TYR A 61 -0.57 0.85 -6.85
C TYR A 61 -1.71 0.90 -5.82
N VAL A 62 -1.48 1.48 -4.64
CA VAL A 62 -2.48 1.59 -3.56
C VAL A 62 -3.29 2.89 -3.70
N GLU A 63 -2.65 3.99 -4.06
CA GLU A 63 -3.29 5.32 -4.17
C GLU A 63 -4.28 5.40 -5.34
N LEU A 64 -3.97 4.78 -6.48
CA LEU A 64 -4.86 4.79 -7.66
C LEU A 64 -6.27 4.26 -7.36
N GLY A 65 -6.38 3.19 -6.56
CA GLY A 65 -7.68 2.63 -6.19
C GLY A 65 -8.51 3.62 -5.38
N THR A 66 -7.88 4.23 -4.37
CA THR A 66 -8.50 5.23 -3.50
C THR A 66 -8.89 6.50 -4.27
N ALA A 67 -8.01 7.00 -5.16
CA ALA A 67 -8.27 8.17 -5.99
C ALA A 67 -9.47 7.97 -6.94
N CYS A 68 -9.68 6.74 -7.42
CA CYS A 68 -10.83 6.38 -8.25
C CYS A 68 -12.11 6.07 -7.45
N GLY A 69 -12.11 6.27 -6.13
CA GLY A 69 -13.23 5.93 -5.25
C GLY A 69 -13.52 4.43 -5.15
N ARG A 70 -12.53 3.57 -5.44
CA ARG A 70 -12.67 2.12 -5.41
C ARG A 70 -11.96 1.54 -4.20
N LEU A 71 -12.68 0.73 -3.42
CA LEU A 71 -12.12 -0.04 -2.30
C LEU A 71 -11.35 -1.30 -2.76
N PHE A 72 -10.95 -1.34 -4.04
CA PHE A 72 -10.15 -2.40 -4.63
C PHE A 72 -9.03 -1.79 -5.48
N ARG A 73 -7.93 -2.53 -5.59
CA ARG A 73 -6.71 -2.10 -6.29
C ARG A 73 -6.94 -1.77 -7.76
N VAL A 74 -6.27 -0.73 -8.24
CA VAL A 74 -6.23 -0.34 -9.65
C VAL A 74 -4.77 -0.35 -10.08
N SER A 75 -4.40 -1.27 -10.97
CA SER A 75 -3.00 -1.39 -11.44
C SER A 75 -2.66 -0.48 -12.61
N MET A 76 -3.65 -0.11 -13.40
CA MET A 76 -3.56 0.83 -14.51
C MET A 76 -4.92 1.49 -14.64
N LEU A 77 -4.90 2.81 -14.84
CA LEU A 77 -6.06 3.61 -15.22
C LEU A 77 -5.71 4.19 -16.59
N SER A 78 -6.53 3.89 -17.60
CA SER A 78 -6.44 4.54 -18.92
C SER A 78 -7.58 5.56 -19.00
N VAL A 79 -7.24 6.82 -19.23
CA VAL A 79 -8.23 7.90 -19.41
C VAL A 79 -8.54 7.98 -20.90
N ILE A 80 -9.75 7.58 -21.29
CA ILE A 80 -10.22 7.59 -22.69
C ILE A 80 -10.81 8.95 -23.06
N ASP A 81 -11.54 9.57 -22.13
CA ASP A 81 -12.08 10.92 -22.24
C ASP A 81 -11.95 11.61 -20.87
N PRO A 82 -11.28 12.78 -20.77
CA PRO A 82 -11.09 13.50 -19.52
C PRO A 82 -12.37 14.22 -19.02
N GLY A 83 -13.40 14.39 -19.86
CA GLY A 83 -14.57 15.20 -19.53
C GLY A 83 -14.17 16.63 -19.11
N ASP A 84 -14.76 17.12 -18.01
CA ASP A 84 -14.46 18.45 -17.45
C ASP A 84 -13.20 18.48 -16.55
N SER A 85 -12.47 17.36 -16.41
CA SER A 85 -11.26 17.33 -15.58
C SER A 85 -10.04 17.89 -16.33
N ASP A 86 -9.36 18.86 -15.71
CA ASP A 86 -8.06 19.39 -16.18
C ASP A 86 -6.87 18.43 -15.95
N ILE A 87 -7.13 17.13 -15.78
CA ILE A 87 -6.12 16.14 -15.38
C ILE A 87 -4.97 16.05 -16.38
N ILE A 88 -5.28 16.19 -17.68
CA ILE A 88 -4.29 16.19 -18.77
C ILE A 88 -3.34 17.39 -18.68
N ARG A 89 -3.79 18.53 -18.12
CA ARG A 89 -2.98 19.74 -17.95
C ARG A 89 -2.17 19.72 -16.65
N SER A 90 -2.64 18.98 -15.65
CA SER A 90 -2.00 18.85 -14.34
C SER A 90 -0.83 17.87 -14.32
N MET A 91 -0.74 16.97 -15.31
CA MET A 91 0.38 16.06 -15.45
C MET A 91 1.58 16.79 -16.07
N PRO A 92 2.77 16.72 -15.44
CA PRO A 92 3.97 17.27 -16.05
C PRO A 92 4.23 16.54 -17.37
N ALA A 93 4.27 17.29 -18.47
CA ALA A 93 4.73 16.77 -19.75
C ALA A 93 6.24 16.58 -19.68
N GLU A 94 6.68 15.44 -19.13
CA GLU A 94 8.08 15.05 -19.20
C GLU A 94 8.35 14.40 -20.56
N ALA A 95 9.26 15.03 -21.31
CA ALA A 95 9.88 14.55 -22.54
C ALA A 95 10.90 13.44 -22.27
#